data_AF-A0A524H9L0-F1
#
_entry.id   AF-A0A524H9L0-F1
#
_cell.length_a   1.000
_cell.length_b   1.000
_cell.length_c   1.000
_cell.angle_alpha   90.00
_cell.angle_beta   90.00
_cell.angle_gamma   90.00
#
_symmetry.space_group_name_H-M   'P 1'
#
loop_
_entity.id
_entity.type
_entity.pdbx_description
1 polymer ?
#
loop_
_entity_poly.entity_id
_entity_poly.type
_entity_poly.pdbx_seq_one_letter_code
_entity_poly.pdbx_strand_id
1 'polypeptide(L)'
;MGHEPGSKKRFESAISLCIIAVLAVIAVGIVLRQLPDPGRKERSELGHLTPAGFILASKTEFYRHDNLYEKIDGKADLYTESGFEILQTCRFAASQNTELDFEAFIYDMGTLRNAFSVYSLQKRSDAE
;
A
#
# COMPACT_ATOMS: atom_id res chain seq x y z
N MET A 1 24.09 35.52 -49.97
CA MET A 1 23.01 34.57 -50.23
C MET A 1 22.56 34.01 -48.88
N GLY A 2 21.36 34.38 -48.47
CA GLY A 2 20.85 34.25 -47.11
C GLY A 2 20.42 32.84 -46.72
N HIS A 3 20.59 32.57 -45.43
CA HIS A 3 20.24 31.41 -44.63
C HIS A 3 18.82 30.83 -44.84
N GLU A 4 18.75 29.50 -44.85
CA GLU A 4 17.63 28.72 -44.30
C GLU A 4 18.24 27.55 -43.50
N PRO A 5 17.87 27.34 -42.22
CA PRO A 5 16.79 26.36 -41.95
C PRO A 5 16.03 26.62 -40.62
N GLY A 6 14.74 26.93 -40.67
CA GLY A 6 13.93 27.29 -39.48
C GLY A 6 12.86 26.27 -39.04
N SER A 7 12.62 25.19 -39.80
CA SER A 7 11.40 24.38 -39.61
C SER A 7 11.58 23.16 -38.68
N LYS A 8 12.77 22.55 -38.62
CA LYS A 8 12.98 21.27 -37.92
C LYS A 8 12.91 21.34 -36.38
N LYS A 9 13.36 22.44 -35.76
CA LYS A 9 13.36 22.62 -34.29
C LYS A 9 11.96 22.69 -33.66
N ARG A 10 10.97 23.19 -34.42
CA ARG A 10 9.60 23.40 -33.90
C ARG A 10 8.82 22.09 -33.80
N PHE A 11 9.09 21.13 -34.69
CA PHE A 11 8.45 19.82 -34.70
C PHE A 11 8.97 18.90 -33.59
N GLU A 12 10.28 18.88 -33.35
CA GLU A 12 10.88 18.14 -32.23
C GLU A 12 10.39 18.70 -30.88
N SER A 13 10.27 20.02 -30.78
CA SER A 13 9.72 20.68 -29.59
C SER A 13 8.25 20.34 -29.37
N ALA A 14 7.44 20.28 -30.43
CA ALA A 14 6.03 19.93 -30.34
C ALA A 14 5.81 18.48 -29.90
N ILE A 15 6.60 17.54 -30.45
CA ILE A 15 6.54 16.13 -30.05
C ILE A 15 6.97 15.97 -28.59
N SER A 16 8.05 16.62 -28.18
CA SER A 16 8.53 16.58 -26.80
C SER A 16 7.51 17.17 -25.82
N LEU A 17 6.87 18.29 -26.18
CA LEU A 17 5.80 18.90 -25.38
C LEU A 17 4.58 17.98 -25.26
N CYS A 18 4.18 17.31 -26.34
CA CYS A 18 3.09 16.34 -26.32
C CYS A 18 3.40 15.14 -25.42
N ILE A 19 4.63 14.60 -25.48
CA ILE A 19 5.05 13.50 -24.60
C ILE A 19 5.02 13.94 -23.14
N ILE A 20 5.57 15.11 -22.80
CA ILE A 20 5.54 15.64 -21.43
C ILE A 20 4.11 15.84 -20.94
N ALA A 21 3.23 16.39 -21.78
CA ALA A 21 1.82 16.58 -21.43
C ALA A 21 1.11 15.24 -21.15
N VAL A 22 1.35 14.22 -21.99
CA VAL A 22 0.78 12.87 -21.78
C VAL A 22 1.32 12.25 -20.50
N LEU A 23 2.63 12.32 -20.25
CA LEU A 23 3.24 11.80 -19.02
C LEU A 23 2.72 12.54 -17.78
N ALA A 24 2.52 13.85 -17.85
CA ALA A 24 1.95 14.64 -16.77
C ALA A 24 0.50 14.23 -16.48
N VAL A 25 -0.32 14.00 -17.51
CA VAL A 25 -1.70 13.50 -17.35
C VAL A 25 -1.72 12.11 -16.72
N ILE A 26 -0.83 11.21 -17.14
CA ILE A 26 -0.72 9.87 -16.55
C ILE A 26 -0.29 9.97 -15.08
N ALA A 27 0.74 10.76 -14.78
CA ALA A 27 1.23 10.98 -13.42
C ALA A 27 0.14 11.57 -12.53
N VAL A 28 -0.61 12.58 -13.02
CA VAL A 28 -1.77 13.14 -12.31
C VAL A 28 -2.84 12.08 -12.10
N GLY A 29 -3.15 11.26 -13.11
CA GLY A 29 -4.11 10.16 -12.99
C GLY A 29 -3.72 9.12 -11.94
N ILE A 30 -2.43 8.78 -11.85
CA ILE A 30 -1.89 7.88 -10.81
C ILE A 30 -2.00 8.54 -9.43
N VAL A 31 -1.57 9.80 -9.30
CA VAL A 31 -1.65 10.53 -8.03
C VAL A 31 -3.10 10.68 -7.56
N LEU A 32 -4.03 11.01 -8.45
CA LEU A 32 -5.46 11.14 -8.13
C LEU A 32 -6.07 9.81 -7.67
N ARG A 33 -5.61 8.68 -8.22
CA ARG A 33 -6.02 7.33 -7.76
C ARG A 33 -5.40 6.94 -6.43
N GLN A 34 -4.21 7.44 -6.13
CA GLN A 34 -3.54 7.22 -4.86
C GLN A 34 -3.94 8.24 -3.77
N LEU A 35 -4.79 9.22 -4.09
CA LEU A 35 -5.27 10.15 -3.08
C LEU A 35 -6.02 9.37 -1.98
N PRO A 36 -5.62 9.53 -0.72
CA PRO A 36 -6.33 8.94 0.41
C PRO A 36 -7.81 9.33 0.38
N ASP A 37 -8.69 8.35 0.52
CA ASP A 37 -10.14 8.56 0.58
C ASP A 37 -10.48 9.50 1.77
N PRO A 38 -11.00 10.72 1.51
CA PRO A 38 -11.23 11.73 2.55
C PRO A 38 -12.33 11.35 3.54
N GLY A 39 -13.08 10.26 3.30
CA GLY A 39 -14.11 9.75 4.21
C GLY A 39 -13.64 8.65 5.17
N ARG A 40 -12.49 8.01 4.93
CA ARG A 40 -11.98 6.94 5.80
C ARG A 40 -11.17 7.57 6.93
N LYS A 41 -11.88 8.02 7.98
CA LYS A 41 -11.30 8.46 9.25
C LYS A 41 -10.07 7.62 9.59
N GLU A 42 -8.96 8.27 9.88
CA GLU A 42 -7.69 7.72 10.39
C GLU A 42 -7.93 6.69 11.51
N ARG A 43 -8.28 5.46 11.15
CA ARG A 43 -8.61 4.37 12.07
C ARG A 43 -7.47 3.37 12.09
N SER A 44 -6.27 3.89 12.25
CA SER A 44 -5.04 3.08 12.26
C SER A 44 -3.97 3.72 13.12
N GLU A 45 -4.35 4.09 14.33
CA GLU A 45 -3.37 4.27 15.38
C GLU A 45 -3.02 2.87 15.90
N LEU A 46 -2.36 1.97 15.12
CA LEU A 46 -1.98 0.65 15.67
C LEU A 46 -1.18 0.77 16.98
N GLY A 47 -0.62 1.96 17.26
CA GLY A 47 -0.09 2.36 18.56
C GLY A 47 -1.03 2.10 19.75
N HIS A 48 -2.36 2.17 19.61
CA HIS A 48 -3.28 1.84 20.71
C HIS A 48 -3.33 0.32 21.03
N LEU A 49 -2.90 -0.53 20.09
CA LEU A 49 -2.79 -1.97 20.27
C LEU A 49 -1.39 -2.39 20.77
N THR A 50 -0.51 -1.44 21.11
CA THR A 50 0.83 -1.74 21.62
C THR A 50 0.72 -2.60 22.87
N PRO A 51 1.23 -3.85 22.84
CA PRO A 51 1.17 -4.71 24.01
C PRO A 51 2.03 -4.18 25.15
N ALA A 52 1.67 -4.52 26.39
CA ALA A 52 2.47 -4.15 27.55
C ALA A 52 3.92 -4.67 27.40
N GLY A 53 4.89 -3.80 27.67
CA GLY A 53 6.31 -4.12 27.52
C GLY A 53 6.88 -3.91 26.12
N PHE A 54 6.07 -3.48 25.14
CA PHE A 54 6.52 -3.16 23.79
C PHE A 54 6.40 -1.66 23.48
N ILE A 55 7.16 -1.23 22.47
CA ILE A 55 7.07 0.10 21.87
C ILE A 55 6.82 -0.03 20.37
N LEU A 56 6.20 0.99 19.78
CA LEU A 56 6.03 1.09 18.34
C LEU A 56 7.39 1.37 17.69
N ALA A 57 7.87 0.44 16.85
CA ALA A 57 9.19 0.50 16.23
C ALA A 57 9.15 1.02 14.77
N SER A 58 7.97 1.02 14.14
CA SER A 58 7.77 1.58 12.79
C SER A 58 6.50 2.42 12.70
N LYS A 59 6.41 3.25 11.66
CA LYS A 59 5.13 3.83 11.26
C LYS A 59 4.18 2.73 10.80
N THR A 60 2.88 3.00 10.90
CA THR A 60 1.87 2.12 10.34
C THR A 60 1.85 2.24 8.82
N GLU A 61 1.95 1.10 8.15
CA GLU A 61 1.86 0.95 6.70
C GLU A 61 0.48 0.42 6.32
N PHE A 62 0.05 0.72 5.10
CA PHE A 62 -1.25 0.34 4.57
C PHE A 62 -1.12 -0.29 3.20
N TYR A 63 -1.78 -1.43 3.03
CA TYR A 63 -1.83 -2.14 1.76
C TYR A 63 -3.28 -2.41 1.37
N ARG A 64 -3.59 -2.21 0.10
CA ARG A 64 -4.90 -2.40 -0.52
C ARG A 64 -4.79 -3.49 -1.58
N HIS A 65 -5.92 -3.83 -2.19
CA HIS A 65 -6.01 -4.93 -3.13
C HIS A 65 -4.97 -4.84 -4.27
N ASP A 66 -4.63 -3.62 -4.69
CA ASP A 66 -3.73 -3.34 -5.80
C ASP A 66 -2.23 -3.43 -5.44
N ASN A 67 -1.87 -3.44 -4.15
CA ASN A 67 -0.47 -3.50 -3.73
C ASN A 67 -0.19 -4.49 -2.58
N LEU A 68 -1.18 -5.27 -2.16
CA LEU A 68 -1.04 -6.26 -1.08
C LEU A 68 0.08 -7.28 -1.36
N TYR A 69 0.27 -7.64 -2.63
CA TYR A 69 1.34 -8.57 -3.06
C TYR A 69 2.74 -8.07 -2.69
N GLU A 70 2.94 -6.74 -2.54
CA GLU A 70 4.22 -6.17 -2.16
C GLU A 70 4.59 -6.53 -0.71
N LYS A 71 3.58 -6.75 0.15
CA LYS A 71 3.79 -7.14 1.54
C LYS A 71 3.73 -8.65 1.77
N ILE A 72 2.87 -9.37 1.06
CA ILE A 72 2.63 -10.80 1.27
C ILE A 72 2.84 -11.61 -0.02
N ASP A 73 4.09 -12.00 -0.22
CA ASP A 73 4.63 -12.77 -1.36
C ASP A 73 3.80 -14.02 -1.70
N GLY A 74 2.99 -13.93 -2.75
CA GLY A 74 2.19 -15.03 -3.30
C GLY A 74 0.98 -15.49 -2.46
N LYS A 75 0.72 -14.88 -1.30
CA LYS A 75 -0.47 -15.19 -0.47
C LYS A 75 -1.59 -14.17 -0.62
N ALA A 76 -1.38 -13.09 -1.36
CA ALA A 76 -2.35 -12.02 -1.53
C ALA A 76 -3.71 -12.52 -2.05
N ASP A 77 -3.69 -13.45 -3.01
CA ASP A 77 -4.88 -13.98 -3.69
C ASP A 77 -5.91 -14.55 -2.71
N LEU A 78 -5.47 -15.29 -1.69
CA LEU A 78 -6.36 -15.82 -0.65
C LEU A 78 -7.19 -14.72 0.02
N TYR A 79 -6.57 -13.57 0.30
CA TYR A 79 -7.22 -12.47 0.99
C TYR A 79 -8.09 -11.68 0.02
N THR A 80 -7.55 -11.31 -1.15
CA THR A 80 -8.24 -10.51 -2.17
C THR A 80 -9.50 -11.21 -2.69
N GLU A 81 -9.44 -12.52 -2.94
CA GLU A 81 -10.59 -13.32 -3.35
C GLU A 81 -11.62 -13.52 -2.23
N SER A 82 -11.20 -13.35 -0.97
CA SER A 82 -12.06 -13.50 0.21
C SER A 82 -12.65 -12.18 0.70
N GLY A 83 -12.68 -11.12 -0.12
CA GLY A 83 -13.31 -9.84 0.24
C GLY A 83 -12.44 -8.92 1.11
N PHE A 84 -11.12 -8.99 0.94
CA PHE A 84 -10.16 -8.10 1.57
C PHE A 84 -10.37 -6.62 1.17
N GLU A 85 -10.27 -5.73 2.16
CA GLU A 85 -10.42 -4.28 2.00
C GLU A 85 -9.10 -3.53 2.22
N ILE A 86 -8.40 -3.82 3.33
CA ILE A 86 -7.12 -3.20 3.66
C ILE A 86 -6.33 -4.06 4.66
N LEU A 87 -5.01 -3.99 4.56
CA LEU A 87 -4.06 -4.48 5.56
C LEU A 87 -3.42 -3.25 6.22
N GLN A 88 -3.45 -3.21 7.54
CA GLN A 88 -2.67 -2.29 8.35
C GLN A 88 -1.54 -3.08 9.01
N THR A 89 -0.30 -2.58 8.94
CA THR A 89 0.84 -3.27 9.55
C THR A 89 1.81 -2.33 10.22
N CYS A 90 2.41 -2.77 11.33
CA CYS A 90 3.49 -2.05 12.00
C CYS A 90 4.36 -3.01 12.82
N ARG A 91 5.63 -2.61 13.01
CA ARG A 91 6.57 -3.32 13.86
C ARG A 91 6.51 -2.82 15.29
N PHE A 92 6.60 -3.76 16.22
CA PHE A 92 6.77 -3.51 17.64
C PHE A 92 8.10 -4.12 18.10
N ALA A 93 8.79 -3.44 19.02
CA ALA A 93 10.00 -3.95 19.64
C ALA A 93 9.83 -4.00 21.16
N ALA A 94 10.40 -5.00 21.83
CA ALA A 94 10.35 -5.07 23.28
C ALA A 94 11.14 -3.90 23.88
N SER A 95 10.56 -3.24 24.87
CA SER A 95 11.11 -2.01 25.46
C SER A 95 12.46 -2.23 26.14
N GLN A 96 12.72 -3.47 26.61
CA GLN A 96 13.93 -3.85 27.33
C GLN A 96 14.99 -4.52 26.44
N ASN A 97 14.59 -4.99 25.25
CA ASN A 97 15.49 -5.60 24.27
C ASN A 97 14.94 -5.38 22.87
N THR A 98 15.48 -4.41 22.14
CA THR A 98 14.99 -4.04 20.81
C THR A 98 15.32 -5.08 19.73
N GLU A 99 16.18 -6.06 20.01
CA GLU A 99 16.40 -7.20 19.10
C GLU A 99 15.22 -8.19 19.13
N LEU A 100 14.40 -8.16 20.18
CA LEU A 100 13.15 -8.92 20.24
C LEU A 100 12.03 -8.06 19.67
N ASP A 101 11.73 -8.28 18.39
CA ASP A 101 10.70 -7.55 17.66
C ASP A 101 9.72 -8.48 16.95
N PHE A 102 8.59 -7.92 16.56
CA PHE A 102 7.61 -8.60 15.73
C PHE A 102 6.84 -7.59 14.88
N GLU A 103 6.16 -8.08 13.85
CA GLU A 103 5.28 -7.28 13.02
C GLU A 103 3.84 -7.76 13.15
N ALA A 104 2.91 -6.83 13.36
CA ALA A 104 1.49 -7.13 13.47
C ALA A 104 0.78 -6.81 12.15
N PHE A 105 0.00 -7.78 11.65
CA PHE A 105 -0.78 -7.65 10.43
C PHE A 105 -2.27 -7.67 10.77
N ILE A 106 -2.96 -6.55 10.57
CA ILE A 106 -4.40 -6.41 10.83
C ILE A 106 -5.14 -6.31 9.49
N TYR A 107 -5.88 -7.37 9.17
CA TYR A 107 -6.68 -7.48 7.94
C TYR A 107 -8.11 -7.03 8.20
N ASP A 108 -8.56 -6.03 7.44
CA ASP A 108 -9.98 -5.73 7.26
C ASP A 108 -10.51 -6.57 6.09
N MET A 109 -11.36 -7.53 6.39
CA MET A 109 -11.95 -8.45 5.42
C MET A 109 -13.38 -8.05 5.01
N GLY A 110 -13.80 -6.82 5.34
CA GLY A 110 -15.12 -6.26 5.04
C GLY A 110 -16.27 -6.84 5.85
N THR A 111 -16.31 -8.17 6.04
CA THR A 111 -17.33 -8.87 6.84
C THR A 111 -16.71 -9.87 7.81
N LEU A 112 -17.42 -10.16 8.90
CA LEU A 112 -17.01 -11.19 9.87
C LEU A 112 -16.88 -12.58 9.22
N ARG A 113 -17.77 -12.90 8.27
CA ARG A 113 -17.76 -14.18 7.55
C ARG A 113 -16.44 -14.35 6.79
N ASN A 114 -16.06 -13.33 6.01
CA ASN A 114 -14.82 -13.32 5.25
C ASN A 114 -13.60 -13.45 6.16
N ALA A 115 -13.57 -12.68 7.25
CA ALA A 115 -12.50 -12.76 8.25
C ALA A 115 -12.36 -14.17 8.83
N PHE A 116 -13.49 -14.78 9.21
CA PHE A 116 -13.50 -16.14 9.76
C PHE A 116 -13.05 -17.18 8.73
N SER A 117 -13.52 -17.09 7.49
CA SER A 117 -13.11 -18.00 6.40
C SER A 117 -11.60 -18.00 6.21
N VAL A 118 -10.98 -16.82 6.11
CA VAL A 118 -9.52 -16.72 5.96
C VAL A 118 -8.79 -17.22 7.21
N TYR A 119 -9.25 -16.83 8.40
CA TYR A 119 -8.67 -17.29 9.66
C TYR A 119 -8.67 -18.82 9.77
N SER A 120 -9.79 -19.48 9.45
CA SER A 120 -9.89 -20.95 9.50
C SER A 120 -8.93 -21.64 8.54
N LEU A 121 -8.65 -21.04 7.37
CA LEU A 121 -7.70 -21.58 6.39
C LEU A 121 -6.24 -21.35 6.79
N GLN A 122 -5.94 -20.25 7.47
CA GLN A 122 -4.58 -19.91 7.91
C GLN A 122 -4.22 -20.50 9.27
N LYS A 123 -5.21 -20.86 10.08
CA LYS A 123 -4.99 -21.49 11.39
C LYS A 123 -4.23 -22.81 11.20
N ARG A 124 -3.04 -22.90 11.78
CA ARG A 124 -2.28 -24.15 11.80
C ARG A 124 -2.95 -25.16 12.74
N SER A 125 -2.91 -26.43 12.38
CA SER A 125 -3.47 -27.53 13.17
C SER A 125 -2.79 -27.75 14.52
N ASP A 126 -1.58 -27.24 14.70
CA ASP A 126 -0.76 -27.35 15.91
C ASP A 126 -0.81 -26.09 16.81
N ALA A 127 -1.60 -25.08 16.44
CA ALA A 127 -1.81 -23.87 17.23
C ALA A 127 -3.07 -24.02 18.11
N GLU A 128 -2.87 -24.50 19.34
CA GLU A 128 -3.83 -24.40 20.45
C GLU A 128 -3.52 -23.19 21.34
#